data_AF-A0A7S2WVX7-F1
#
_entry.id   AF-A0A7S2WVX7-F1
#
_cell.length_a   1.000
_cell.length_b   1.000
_cell.length_c   1.000
_cell.angle_alpha   90.00
_cell.angle_beta   90.00
_cell.angle_gamma   90.00
#
_symmetry.space_group_name_H-M   'P 1'
#
loop_
_entity.id
_entity.type
_entity.pdbx_description
1 polymer ?
#
loop_
_entity_poly.entity_id
_entity_poly.type
_entity_poly.pdbx_seq_one_letter_code
_entity_poly.pdbx_strand_id
1 'polypeptide(L)'
;HIHFAQGLPGASGVVSGMRSSSEVIIYMDVAKAMDLGCDFFLSQNGVILSPGLGDKGFIPPECFEKVTSGRSGKELQWGHSVAVAAPSPQHPSAAAAVVADGDG
;
A
#
# COMPACT_ATOMS: atom_id res chain seq x y z
N HIS A 1 3.57 13.67 -3.13
CA HIS A 1 2.58 13.21 -4.12
C HIS A 1 2.99 11.86 -4.65
N ILE A 2 2.02 10.99 -4.85
CA ILE A 2 2.16 9.68 -5.49
C ILE A 2 2.03 9.91 -6.99
N HIS A 3 2.99 9.44 -7.77
CA HIS A 3 3.01 9.61 -9.22
C HIS A 3 2.57 8.31 -9.90
N PHE A 4 1.64 8.43 -10.83
CA PHE A 4 1.10 7.33 -11.60
C PHE A 4 1.54 7.44 -13.05
N ALA A 5 1.89 6.30 -13.63
CA ALA A 5 2.09 6.18 -15.06
C ALA A 5 0.78 5.77 -15.72
N GLN A 6 0.46 6.37 -16.87
CA GLN A 6 -0.71 5.99 -17.68
C GLN A 6 -0.50 4.71 -18.49
N GLY A 7 0.73 4.18 -18.50
CA GLY A 7 1.07 2.96 -19.23
C GLY A 7 2.38 2.33 -18.76
N LEU A 8 2.64 1.14 -19.28
CA LEU A 8 3.86 0.38 -18.98
C LEU A 8 5.07 0.89 -19.78
N PRO A 9 6.32 0.63 -19.32
CA PRO A 9 7.52 0.97 -20.05
C PRO A 9 7.51 0.30 -21.43
N GLY A 10 7.74 1.08 -22.49
CA GLY A 10 7.73 0.58 -23.87
C GLY A 10 6.35 0.51 -24.54
N ALA A 11 5.26 0.83 -23.83
CA ALA A 11 3.97 1.08 -24.47
C ALA A 11 4.01 2.41 -25.24
N SER A 12 3.41 2.42 -26.44
CA SER A 12 3.24 3.62 -27.26
C SER A 12 2.62 4.77 -26.46
N GLY A 13 3.30 5.92 -26.42
CA GLY A 13 2.79 7.14 -25.77
C GLY A 13 3.23 7.36 -24.31
N VAL A 14 4.01 6.47 -23.70
CA VAL A 14 4.50 6.66 -22.32
C VAL A 14 5.79 7.48 -22.31
N VAL A 15 5.68 8.79 -22.06
CA VAL A 15 6.81 9.73 -22.20
C VAL A 15 7.69 9.81 -20.96
N SER A 16 7.20 9.58 -19.74
CA SER A 16 8.04 9.39 -18.55
C SER A 16 7.17 9.09 -17.33
N GLY A 17 7.63 8.19 -16.46
CA GLY A 17 7.01 7.97 -15.16
C GLY A 17 7.45 6.66 -14.53
N MET A 18 7.56 5.59 -15.33
CA MET A 18 7.95 4.27 -14.85
C MET A 18 9.38 3.94 -15.29
N ARG A 19 10.24 3.58 -14.33
CA ARG A 19 11.59 3.11 -14.60
C ARG A 19 11.51 1.73 -15.27
N SER A 20 12.27 1.51 -16.33
CA SER A 20 12.33 0.19 -17.00
C SER A 20 12.80 -0.94 -16.08
N SER A 21 13.48 -0.60 -14.98
CA SER A 21 13.94 -1.55 -13.98
C SER A 21 12.91 -1.81 -12.86
N SER A 22 11.68 -1.30 -12.95
CA SER A 22 10.68 -1.53 -11.91
C SER A 22 10.40 -3.02 -11.77
N GLU A 23 10.61 -3.58 -10.57
CA GLU A 23 10.45 -5.02 -10.33
C GLU A 23 9.00 -5.41 -10.02
N VAL A 24 8.20 -4.45 -9.56
CA VAL A 24 6.81 -4.60 -9.15
C VAL A 24 5.98 -3.51 -9.81
N ILE A 25 4.87 -3.90 -10.44
CA ILE A 25 3.89 -2.99 -11.01
C ILE A 25 2.60 -3.14 -10.21
N ILE A 26 2.12 -2.04 -9.65
CA ILE A 26 0.85 -1.98 -8.92
C ILE A 26 -0.16 -1.30 -9.82
N TYR A 27 -1.26 -1.99 -10.08
CA TYR A 27 -2.40 -1.45 -10.81
C TYR A 27 -3.40 -0.93 -9.78
N MET A 28 -3.84 0.31 -9.98
CA MET A 28 -4.69 1.02 -9.03
C MET A 28 -6.14 0.98 -9.50
N ASP A 29 -7.05 0.54 -8.63
CA ASP A 29 -8.47 0.77 -8.77
C ASP A 29 -8.75 2.24 -8.40
N VAL A 30 -8.71 3.10 -9.40
CA VAL A 30 -8.89 4.54 -9.24
C VAL A 30 -10.29 4.87 -8.76
N ALA A 31 -11.32 4.14 -9.23
CA ALA A 31 -12.69 4.37 -8.81
C ALA A 31 -12.85 4.12 -7.32
N LYS A 32 -12.35 2.98 -6.83
CA LYS A 32 -12.36 2.65 -5.40
C LYS A 32 -11.55 3.63 -4.57
N ALA A 33 -10.39 4.07 -5.06
CA ALA A 33 -9.59 5.08 -4.37
C ALA A 33 -10.33 6.42 -4.26
N MET A 34 -11.00 6.86 -5.33
CA MET A 34 -11.82 8.08 -5.34
C MET A 34 -13.02 7.98 -4.39
N ASP A 35 -13.68 6.82 -4.33
CA ASP A 35 -14.78 6.57 -3.39
C ASP A 35 -14.35 6.67 -1.92
N LEU A 36 -13.08 6.38 -1.62
CA LEU A 36 -12.48 6.56 -0.29
C LEU A 36 -12.03 8.00 -0.02
N GLY A 37 -12.21 8.92 -0.97
CA GLY A 37 -11.83 10.33 -0.86
C GLY A 37 -10.40 10.63 -1.33
N CYS A 38 -9.85 9.84 -2.26
CA CYS A 38 -8.54 10.10 -2.85
C CYS A 38 -8.67 10.99 -4.10
N ASP A 39 -8.01 12.14 -4.09
CA ASP A 39 -7.95 13.02 -5.26
C ASP A 39 -6.88 12.56 -6.26
N PHE A 40 -7.21 12.69 -7.55
CA PHE A 40 -6.28 12.47 -8.65
C PHE A 40 -6.25 13.69 -9.57
N PHE A 41 -5.05 14.11 -9.97
CA PHE A 41 -4.79 15.27 -10.79
C PHE A 41 -4.01 14.88 -12.04
N LEU A 42 -4.43 15.36 -13.20
CA LEU A 42 -3.67 15.19 -14.45
C LEU A 42 -2.86 16.45 -14.72
N SER A 43 -1.54 16.31 -14.79
CA SER A 43 -0.65 17.40 -15.19
C SER A 43 -0.72 17.64 -16.71
N GLN A 44 -0.28 18.83 -17.14
CA GLN A 44 -0.19 19.17 -18.58
C GLN A 44 0.71 18.20 -19.38
N ASN A 45 1.68 17.56 -18.72
CA ASN A 45 2.59 16.59 -19.34
C ASN A 45 2.04 15.15 -19.30
N GLY A 46 0.77 14.94 -18.96
CA GLY A 46 0.13 13.64 -18.92
C GLY A 46 0.44 12.79 -17.68
N VAL A 47 1.22 13.30 -16.72
CA VAL A 47 1.48 12.60 -15.45
C VAL A 47 0.26 12.72 -14.54
N ILE A 48 -0.19 11.59 -14.00
CA ILE A 48 -1.25 11.54 -12.99
C ILE A 48 -0.60 11.62 -11.60
N LEU A 49 -1.17 12.44 -10.72
CA LEU A 49 -0.67 12.74 -9.39
C LEU A 49 -1.78 12.55 -8.36
N SER A 50 -1.43 12.05 -7.17
CA SER A 50 -2.34 12.05 -6.02
C SER A 50 -1.62 12.52 -4.77
N PRO A 51 -2.28 13.27 -3.86
CA PRO A 51 -1.76 13.52 -2.52
C PRO A 51 -1.86 12.28 -1.62
N GLY A 52 -2.65 11.26 -2.00
CA GLY A 52 -3.05 10.16 -1.13
C GLY A 52 -4.39 10.43 -0.45
N LEU A 53 -4.78 9.57 0.49
CA LEU A 53 -6.04 9.75 1.24
C LEU A 53 -5.90 10.79 2.33
N GLY A 54 -6.66 11.89 2.21
CA GLY A 54 -6.73 12.98 3.19
C GLY A 54 -5.35 13.43 3.68
N ASP A 55 -5.20 13.58 5.00
CA ASP A 55 -3.95 14.02 5.62
C ASP A 55 -2.90 12.90 5.77
N LYS A 56 -3.26 11.64 5.44
CA LYS A 56 -2.37 10.49 5.65
C LYS A 56 -1.31 10.35 4.57
N GLY A 57 -1.57 10.89 3.38
CA GLY A 57 -0.58 10.93 2.30
C GLY A 57 -0.29 9.60 1.60
N PHE A 58 -1.06 8.53 1.87
CA PHE A 58 -0.90 7.22 1.24
C PHE A 58 -2.22 6.68 0.68
N ILE A 59 -2.13 5.71 -0.23
CA ILE A 59 -3.27 4.98 -0.78
C ILE A 59 -3.17 3.53 -0.28
N PRO A 60 -4.22 2.98 0.33
CA PRO A 60 -4.13 1.74 1.04
C PRO A 60 -4.21 0.55 0.05
N PRO A 61 -3.58 -0.60 0.36
CA PRO A 61 -3.47 -1.72 -0.59
C PRO A 61 -4.81 -2.30 -1.06
N GLU A 62 -5.90 -2.06 -0.33
CA GLU A 62 -7.26 -2.45 -0.72
C GLU A 62 -7.71 -1.74 -2.01
N CYS A 63 -7.07 -0.64 -2.39
CA CYS A 63 -7.30 0.05 -3.66
C CYS A 63 -6.48 -0.56 -4.82
N PHE A 64 -5.66 -1.58 -4.57
CA PHE A 64 -4.89 -2.21 -5.65
C PHE A 64 -5.80 -3.19 -6.39
N GLU A 65 -5.94 -2.98 -7.70
CA GLU A 65 -6.67 -3.89 -8.57
C GLU A 65 -5.89 -5.20 -8.74
N LYS A 66 -4.57 -5.10 -8.94
CA LYS A 66 -3.65 -6.24 -8.99
C LYS A 66 -2.20 -5.77 -8.84
N VAL A 67 -1.32 -6.74 -8.57
CA VAL A 67 0.13 -6.52 -8.50
C VAL A 67 0.83 -7.52 -9.39
N THR A 68 1.77 -7.09 -10.23
CA THR A 68 2.52 -7.98 -11.13
C THR A 68 4.02 -7.80 -10.98
N SER A 69 4.79 -8.83 -11.31
CA SER A 69 6.24 -8.69 -11.50
C SER A 69 6.48 -7.85 -12.75
N GLY A 70 7.28 -6.78 -12.64
CA GLY A 70 7.70 -5.98 -13.79
C GLY A 70 8.64 -6.74 -14.74
N ARG A 71 9.30 -7.81 -14.26
CA ARG A 71 10.16 -8.67 -15.10
C ARG A 71 9.37 -9.66 -15.94
N SER A 72 8.47 -10.41 -15.31
CA SER A 72 7.77 -11.51 -15.98
C SER A 72 6.35 -11.17 -16.41
N GLY A 73 5.81 -10.03 -15.98
CA GLY A 73 4.39 -9.68 -16.15
C GLY A 73 3.43 -10.55 -15.34
N LYS A 74 3.94 -11.56 -14.62
CA LYS A 74 3.11 -12.50 -13.85
C LYS A 74 2.51 -11.79 -12.63
N GLU A 75 1.23 -12.03 -12.40
CA GLU A 75 0.55 -11.58 -11.19
C GLU A 75 1.20 -12.16 -9.93
N LEU A 76 1.47 -11.29 -8.97
CA LEU A 76 2.00 -11.62 -7.66
C LEU A 76 0.81 -11.81 -6.73
N GLN A 77 0.68 -12.99 -6.14
CA GLN A 77 -0.34 -13.22 -5.13
C GLN A 77 -0.01 -12.41 -3.87
N TRP A 78 -0.97 -11.63 -3.40
CA TRP A 78 -0.86 -10.79 -2.22
C TRP A 78 -2.05 -11.08 -1.31
N GLY A 79 -1.80 -11.26 0.00
CA GLY A 79 -2.90 -11.39 0.98
C GLY A 79 -3.35 -12.80 1.36
N HIS A 80 -2.47 -13.80 1.40
CA HIS A 80 -2.77 -14.95 2.27
C HIS A 80 -2.58 -14.52 3.73
N SER A 81 -3.68 -14.35 4.47
CA SER A 81 -3.64 -14.43 5.92
C SER A 81 -2.96 -15.74 6.29
N VAL A 82 -1.74 -15.66 6.82
CA VAL A 82 -1.24 -16.75 7.65
C VAL A 82 -2.20 -16.75 8.84
N ALA A 83 -3.02 -17.79 8.98
CA ALA A 83 -3.76 -17.99 10.21
C ALA A 83 -2.71 -17.96 11.32
N VAL A 84 -2.75 -16.93 12.17
CA VAL A 84 -1.87 -16.83 13.32
C VAL A 84 -2.31 -17.98 14.23
N ALA A 85 -1.60 -19.10 14.15
CA ALA A 85 -1.76 -20.17 15.13
C ALA A 85 -1.57 -19.51 16.50
N ALA A 86 -2.61 -19.57 17.33
CA ALA A 86 -2.60 -18.97 18.65
C ALA A 86 -1.30 -19.35 19.37
N PRO A 87 -0.59 -18.40 20.01
CA PRO A 87 0.65 -18.73 20.70
C PRO A 87 0.37 -19.76 21.80
N SER A 88 0.98 -20.93 21.68
CA SER A 88 0.98 -21.96 22.73
C SER A 88 1.50 -21.35 24.04
N PRO A 89 0.80 -21.51 25.17
CA PRO A 89 1.27 -20.94 26.43
C PRO A 89 2.44 -21.78 26.95
N GLN A 90 3.65 -21.28 26.81
CA GLN A 90 4.83 -21.76 27.52
C GLN A 90 5.32 -20.67 28.50
N HIS A 91 4.69 -20.63 29.68
CA HIS A 91 5.24 -20.57 31.06
C HIS A 91 6.54 -19.76 31.39
N PRO A 92 6.79 -19.35 32.66
CA PRO A 92 6.40 -18.05 33.26
C PRO A 92 7.58 -17.24 33.84
N SER A 93 7.63 -15.91 33.69
CA SER A 93 8.39 -14.96 34.53
C SER A 93 8.19 -13.54 33.96
N ALA A 94 8.02 -12.43 34.67
CA ALA A 94 8.25 -12.08 36.07
C ALA A 94 7.40 -10.85 36.46
N ALA A 95 7.25 -10.68 37.77
CA ALA A 95 6.87 -9.51 38.59
C ALA A 95 6.60 -8.14 37.90
N ALA A 96 5.52 -7.48 38.31
CA ALA A 96 5.54 -6.46 39.37
C ALA A 96 4.22 -5.64 39.38
N ALA A 97 3.64 -5.42 40.55
CA ALA A 97 2.82 -4.24 40.82
C ALA A 97 2.98 -3.87 42.29
N VAL A 98 3.69 -2.76 42.52
CA VAL A 98 3.60 -1.96 43.75
C VAL A 98 2.42 -1.02 43.59
N VAL A 99 1.60 -0.88 44.64
CA VAL A 99 0.87 0.36 44.95
C VAL A 99 0.79 0.49 46.47
N ALA A 100 1.11 1.68 46.92
CA ALA A 100 1.13 2.12 48.30
C ALA A 100 -0.20 2.82 48.69
N ASP A 101 -0.31 3.04 49.99
CA ASP A 101 -1.10 4.06 50.72
C ASP A 101 -2.57 3.80 51.06
N GLY A 102 -2.87 4.02 52.35
CA GLY A 102 -4.23 4.22 52.86
C GLY A 102 -4.36 3.99 54.37
N ASP A 103 -4.30 5.08 55.15
CA ASP A 103 -4.56 5.18 56.59
C ASP A 103 -5.84 4.48 57.09
N GLY A 104 -5.77 3.96 58.33
CA GLY A 104 -6.89 3.48 59.14
C GLY A 104 -6.44 2.80 60.42
#